data_AF-A0A950JKZ5-F1
#
_entry.id   AF-A0A950JKZ5-F1
#
_cell.length_a   1.000
_cell.length_b   1.000
_cell.length_c   1.000
_cell.angle_alpha   90.00
_cell.angle_beta   90.00
_cell.angle_gamma   90.00
#
_symmetry.space_group_name_H-M   'P 1'
#
loop_
_entity.id
_entity.type
_entity.pdbx_description
1 polymer ?
#
loop_
_entity_poly.entity_id
_entity_poly.type
_entity_poly.pdbx_seq_one_letter_code
_entity_poly.pdbx_strand_id
1 'polypeptide(L)'
;MEPLQNQKIRRRSTSAVHSAVEARAAALPSREELIAFIGGAPAPNGERAPARVTKRDIARAFGVKGEAKAELKLLIKDLQAEGAVARGRKALTVQGRLPSLVVADISERDRDGELIAKPVEWDSDEPAPRILVRRSQAKRDRSPAPSVGARVLMRIDFDPDAGPKAPAYSGRVVKILDKMKARAFAVYRSASDGSGRAVPVDKKAAGREYLVPAGMKGDAEDGDLVAIEPLREGRLGLPPARVVETIGSVKSERAVSLIALETHHIPHVFSPAALKEAEAARPVRLTAPREDWRELPLVTIDPPDAKDHDDAVHAELDTDPKNPGGFIVTVAIADVAAYVQPGMAMDRDALERGNSVYFPDRVVPMLPERISNDLCSLRAHEDRPALAVRMILGADGRKRSHKFHRIM
;
A
#
# COMPACT_ATOMS: atom_id res chain seq x y z
N MET A 1 -11.30 -99.93 21.57
CA MET A 1 -12.63 -99.46 22.04
C MET A 1 -12.92 -98.15 21.35
N GLU A 2 -14.01 -98.15 20.59
CA GLU A 2 -14.78 -97.05 19.98
C GLU A 2 -14.13 -95.85 19.24
N PRO A 3 -14.82 -95.29 18.22
CA PRO A 3 -14.28 -94.30 17.27
C PRO A 3 -15.04 -92.95 17.28
N LEU A 4 -14.75 -92.12 16.27
CA LEU A 4 -15.57 -91.01 15.69
C LEU A 4 -15.42 -89.62 16.35
N GLN A 5 -14.72 -88.69 15.67
CA GLN A 5 -15.23 -87.68 14.71
C GLN A 5 -15.94 -86.48 15.38
N ASN A 6 -15.39 -85.26 15.24
CA ASN A 6 -16.10 -84.24 14.46
C ASN A 6 -15.23 -83.04 14.02
N GLN A 7 -15.60 -82.53 12.85
CA GLN A 7 -15.03 -81.41 12.09
C GLN A 7 -15.15 -80.04 12.79
N LYS A 8 -14.26 -79.09 12.46
CA LYS A 8 -14.63 -77.90 11.66
C LYS A 8 -13.46 -77.04 11.20
N ILE A 9 -13.69 -76.48 10.01
CA ILE A 9 -12.82 -75.79 9.07
C ILE A 9 -12.91 -74.26 9.26
N ARG A 10 -11.81 -73.55 8.95
CA ARG A 10 -11.64 -72.09 8.66
C ARG A 10 -11.81 -71.14 9.87
N ARG A 11 -10.90 -70.19 10.12
CA ARG A 11 -10.40 -69.14 9.20
C ARG A 11 -8.95 -68.71 9.49
N ARG A 12 -8.17 -68.51 8.41
CA ARG A 12 -6.89 -67.78 8.40
C ARG A 12 -7.13 -66.27 8.61
N SER A 13 -6.08 -65.66 9.17
CA SER A 13 -5.55 -64.29 8.93
C SER A 13 -6.35 -63.08 9.39
N THR A 14 -5.99 -62.55 10.57
CA THR A 14 -6.06 -61.11 10.94
C THR A 14 -5.05 -60.75 12.06
N SER A 15 -3.86 -61.35 12.08
CA SER A 15 -2.84 -61.05 13.11
C SER A 15 -1.69 -60.14 12.63
N ALA A 16 -1.61 -59.83 11.33
CA ALA A 16 -0.49 -59.05 10.78
C ALA A 16 -0.78 -57.55 10.59
N VAL A 17 -2.00 -57.07 10.88
CA VAL A 17 -2.38 -55.65 10.70
C VAL A 17 -2.47 -54.91 12.04
N HIS A 18 -2.49 -55.61 13.17
CA HIS A 18 -2.52 -54.99 14.50
C HIS A 18 -1.14 -54.79 15.13
N SER A 19 -0.08 -55.45 14.67
CA SER A 19 1.25 -55.31 15.27
C SER A 19 2.08 -54.12 14.75
N ALA A 20 1.57 -53.34 13.79
CA ALA A 20 2.25 -52.15 13.28
C ALA A 20 1.82 -50.85 14.02
N VAL A 21 0.77 -50.91 14.84
CA VAL A 21 0.20 -49.73 15.51
C VAL A 21 0.73 -49.56 16.95
N GLU A 22 1.25 -50.61 17.59
CA GLU A 22 1.63 -50.57 19.01
C GLU A 22 3.15 -50.38 19.31
N ALA A 23 4.00 -50.17 18.30
CA ALA A 23 5.45 -50.05 18.49
C ALA A 23 6.05 -48.66 18.13
N ARG A 24 5.35 -47.56 18.46
CA ARG A 24 5.99 -46.22 18.57
C ARG A 24 5.94 -45.74 20.01
N ALA A 25 6.84 -46.28 20.85
CA ALA A 25 7.27 -45.58 22.06
C ALA A 25 7.71 -44.17 21.68
N ALA A 26 7.43 -43.18 22.55
CA ALA A 26 7.54 -41.74 22.33
C ALA A 26 8.88 -41.29 21.71
N ALA A 27 9.00 -41.44 20.38
CA ALA A 27 10.11 -40.92 19.60
C ALA A 27 9.92 -39.41 19.46
N LEU A 28 10.98 -38.65 19.71
CA LEU A 28 10.99 -37.23 19.41
C LEU A 28 10.69 -37.01 17.92
N PRO A 29 9.91 -35.97 17.57
CA PRO A 29 9.70 -35.62 16.17
C PRO A 29 11.03 -35.30 15.49
N SER A 30 11.18 -35.72 14.24
CA SER A 30 12.31 -35.29 13.42
C SER A 30 12.24 -33.78 13.17
N ARG A 31 13.37 -33.17 12.75
CA ARG A 31 13.42 -31.75 12.39
C ARG A 31 12.40 -31.41 11.29
N GLU A 32 12.32 -32.27 10.27
CA GLU A 32 11.40 -32.12 9.14
C GLU A 32 9.93 -32.26 9.60
N GLU A 33 9.63 -33.23 10.47
CA GLU A 33 8.28 -33.41 11.03
C GLU A 33 7.84 -32.21 11.88
N LEU A 34 8.76 -31.60 12.62
CA LEU A 34 8.54 -30.39 13.40
C LEU A 34 8.24 -29.17 12.50
N ILE A 35 9.06 -28.96 11.47
CA ILE A 35 8.87 -27.86 10.51
C ILE A 35 7.56 -28.06 9.76
N ALA A 36 7.27 -29.28 9.29
CA ALA A 36 6.04 -29.62 8.60
C ALA A 36 4.81 -29.40 9.48
N PHE A 37 4.84 -29.82 10.76
CA PHE A 37 3.74 -29.61 11.69
C PHE A 37 3.50 -28.13 12.00
N ILE A 38 4.55 -27.35 12.31
CA ILE A 38 4.41 -25.89 12.48
C ILE A 38 3.94 -25.24 11.17
N GLY A 39 4.35 -25.80 10.03
CA GLY A 39 3.95 -25.47 8.67
C GLY A 39 2.58 -26.04 8.25
N GLY A 40 1.79 -26.59 9.18
CA GLY A 40 0.38 -26.97 9.02
C GLY A 40 0.10 -28.39 8.53
N ALA A 41 1.12 -29.22 8.32
CA ALA A 41 0.92 -30.64 8.08
C ALA A 41 0.31 -31.31 9.34
N PRO A 42 -0.56 -32.33 9.18
CA PRO A 42 -1.05 -33.10 10.31
C PRO A 42 0.11 -33.87 10.97
N ALA A 43 0.10 -33.92 12.30
CA ALA A 43 0.99 -34.78 13.06
C ALA A 43 0.64 -36.28 12.81
N PRO A 44 1.53 -37.22 13.16
CA PRO A 44 1.29 -38.65 12.98
C PRO A 44 0.02 -39.18 13.66
N ASN A 45 -0.50 -38.48 14.68
CA ASN A 45 -1.74 -38.79 15.37
C ASN A 45 -2.99 -38.14 14.74
N GLY A 46 -2.85 -37.47 13.60
CA GLY A 46 -3.91 -36.75 12.90
C GLY A 46 -4.24 -35.36 13.48
N GLU A 47 -3.61 -34.94 14.59
CA GLU A 47 -3.79 -33.59 15.12
C GLU A 47 -3.15 -32.57 14.18
N ARG A 48 -3.87 -31.48 13.88
CA ARG A 48 -3.33 -30.36 13.09
C ARG A 48 -2.86 -29.24 14.00
N ALA A 49 -1.82 -28.55 13.55
CA ALA A 49 -1.29 -27.41 14.27
C ALA A 49 -2.34 -26.28 14.38
N PRO A 50 -2.60 -25.75 15.59
CA PRO A 50 -3.46 -24.59 15.75
C PRO A 50 -2.82 -23.34 15.14
N ALA A 51 -3.63 -22.32 14.81
CA ALA A 51 -3.15 -21.04 14.28
C ALA A 51 -2.05 -20.36 15.11
N ARG A 52 -1.94 -20.74 16.39
CA ARG A 52 -0.84 -20.38 17.27
C ARG A 52 -0.19 -21.64 17.85
N VAL A 53 0.92 -22.07 17.28
CA VAL A 53 1.63 -23.26 17.74
C VAL A 53 2.47 -22.94 18.98
N THR A 54 2.17 -23.60 20.09
CA THR A 54 2.99 -23.54 21.31
C THR A 54 3.77 -24.83 21.53
N LYS A 55 4.80 -24.78 22.36
CA LYS A 55 5.57 -25.97 22.76
C LYS A 55 4.70 -27.07 23.38
N ARG A 56 3.58 -26.69 24.01
CA ARG A 56 2.61 -27.64 24.59
C ARG A 56 1.78 -28.34 23.51
N ASP A 57 1.47 -27.65 22.42
CA ASP A 57 0.73 -28.22 21.29
C ASP A 57 1.58 -29.24 20.55
N ILE A 58 2.85 -28.92 20.31
CA ILE A 58 3.82 -29.87 19.71
C ILE A 58 3.99 -31.10 20.61
N ALA A 59 4.20 -30.89 21.92
CA ALA A 59 4.35 -32.03 22.83
C ALA A 59 3.11 -32.93 22.90
N ARG A 60 1.90 -32.36 22.71
CA ARG A 60 0.65 -33.12 22.65
C ARG A 60 0.53 -33.89 21.33
N ALA A 61 0.74 -33.20 20.21
CA ALA A 61 0.58 -33.75 18.87
C ALA A 61 1.57 -34.89 18.56
N PHE A 62 2.77 -34.83 19.14
CA PHE A 62 3.79 -35.88 18.99
C PHE A 62 3.87 -36.84 20.19
N GLY A 63 2.94 -36.75 21.15
CA GLY A 63 2.90 -37.67 22.30
C GLY A 63 4.11 -37.58 23.23
N VAL A 64 4.85 -36.46 23.23
CA VAL A 64 6.10 -36.27 24.00
C VAL A 64 5.79 -36.05 25.49
N LYS A 65 6.24 -36.99 26.33
CA LYS A 65 6.00 -37.02 27.79
C LYS A 65 7.33 -37.08 28.57
N GLY A 66 7.28 -36.75 29.86
CA GLY A 66 8.43 -36.90 30.77
C GLY A 66 9.69 -36.13 30.35
N GLU A 67 10.84 -36.79 30.44
CA GLU A 67 12.18 -36.26 30.17
C GLU A 67 12.38 -35.84 28.71
N ALA A 68 11.68 -36.49 27.76
CA ALA A 68 11.71 -36.13 26.33
C ALA A 68 11.20 -34.70 26.04
N LYS A 69 10.50 -34.05 26.99
CA LYS A 69 10.13 -32.62 26.86
C LYS A 69 11.34 -31.69 26.96
N ALA A 70 12.42 -32.09 27.62
CA ALA A 70 13.65 -31.31 27.68
C ALA A 70 14.38 -31.35 26.33
N GLU A 71 14.47 -32.53 25.73
CA GLU A 71 15.08 -32.75 24.42
C GLU A 71 14.29 -32.04 23.29
N LEU A 72 12.96 -32.08 23.31
CA LEU A 72 12.13 -31.30 22.39
C LEU A 72 12.40 -29.78 22.49
N LYS A 73 12.68 -29.26 23.69
CA LYS A 73 13.00 -27.84 23.87
C LYS A 73 14.36 -27.48 23.27
N LEU A 74 15.34 -28.38 23.34
CA LEU A 74 16.67 -28.21 22.73
C LEU A 74 16.54 -28.22 21.21
N LEU A 75 15.82 -29.21 20.65
CA LEU A 75 15.57 -29.30 19.22
C LEU A 75 14.88 -28.03 18.66
N ILE A 76 13.89 -27.49 19.36
CA ILE A 76 13.24 -26.23 18.98
C ILE A 76 14.21 -25.04 19.09
N LYS A 77 15.14 -25.06 20.05
CA LYS A 77 16.14 -23.99 20.22
C LYS A 77 17.18 -24.00 19.10
N ASP A 78 17.58 -25.19 18.65
CA ASP A 78 18.51 -25.34 17.52
C ASP A 78 17.89 -24.86 16.22
N LEU A 79 16.63 -25.25 15.94
CA LEU A 79 15.87 -24.74 14.79
C LEU A 79 15.65 -23.21 14.82
N GLN A 80 15.63 -22.61 16.02
CA GLN A 80 15.58 -21.16 16.18
C GLN A 80 16.92 -20.49 15.90
N ALA A 81 18.03 -21.11 16.31
CA ALA A 81 19.37 -20.60 16.06
C ALA A 81 19.73 -20.66 14.56
N GLU A 82 19.20 -21.65 13.84
CA GLU A 82 19.37 -21.84 12.40
C GLU A 82 18.38 -21.01 11.55
N GLY A 83 17.46 -20.27 12.16
CA GLY A 83 16.50 -19.41 11.45
C GLY A 83 15.28 -20.13 10.85
N ALA A 84 15.22 -21.46 10.90
CA ALA A 84 14.11 -22.26 10.37
C ALA A 84 12.76 -22.02 11.10
N VAL A 85 12.79 -21.54 12.34
CA VAL A 85 11.60 -21.21 13.14
C VAL A 85 11.81 -19.90 13.90
N ALA A 86 10.93 -18.91 13.72
CA ALA A 86 11.00 -17.64 14.44
C ALA A 86 10.23 -17.68 15.78
N ARG A 87 10.71 -16.94 16.78
CA ARG A 87 10.09 -16.85 18.11
C ARG A 87 9.25 -15.57 18.24
N GLY A 88 7.92 -15.73 18.24
CA GLY A 88 7.02 -14.71 18.78
C GLY A 88 6.94 -14.76 20.31
N ARG A 89 6.45 -13.71 20.96
CA ARG A 89 6.40 -13.55 22.44
C ARG A 89 5.90 -14.80 23.21
N LYS A 90 5.11 -15.68 22.59
CA LYS A 90 4.68 -16.99 23.14
C LYS A 90 4.25 -18.02 22.05
N ALA A 91 4.78 -17.96 20.82
CA ALA A 91 4.37 -18.84 19.70
C ALA A 91 5.53 -19.08 18.71
N LEU A 92 5.52 -20.22 18.02
CA LEU A 92 6.48 -20.59 16.97
C LEU A 92 5.85 -20.39 15.59
N THR A 93 6.58 -19.79 14.65
CA THR A 93 6.15 -19.59 13.26
C THR A 93 7.25 -20.07 12.30
N VAL A 94 6.88 -20.84 11.28
CA VAL A 94 7.80 -21.17 10.17
C VAL A 94 8.01 -19.92 9.32
N GLN A 95 9.22 -19.77 8.76
CA GLN A 95 9.52 -18.80 7.72
C GLN A 95 8.49 -18.95 6.58
N GLY A 96 7.89 -17.84 6.11
CA GLY A 96 6.85 -17.89 5.06
C GLY A 96 5.41 -18.10 5.54
N ARG A 97 5.10 -17.96 6.84
CA ARG A 97 3.70 -17.84 7.32
C ARG A 97 3.42 -16.53 8.03
N LEU A 98 2.21 -16.02 7.83
CA LEU A 98 1.73 -14.86 8.58
C LEU A 98 1.56 -15.20 10.07
N PRO A 99 2.01 -14.33 10.99
CA PRO A 99 1.68 -14.42 12.39
C PRO A 99 0.16 -14.38 12.65
N SER A 100 -0.29 -14.88 13.80
CA SER A 100 -1.72 -14.84 14.19
C SER A 100 -2.29 -13.42 14.35
N LEU A 101 -1.44 -12.40 14.40
CA LEU A 101 -1.82 -10.99 14.48
C LEU A 101 -0.90 -10.19 13.55
N VAL A 102 -1.47 -9.51 12.56
CA VAL A 102 -0.73 -8.85 11.48
C VAL A 102 -1.28 -7.44 11.27
N VAL A 103 -0.37 -6.51 10.98
CA VAL A 103 -0.74 -5.21 10.43
C VAL A 103 -0.86 -5.36 8.92
N ALA A 104 -2.03 -5.02 8.37
CA ALA A 104 -2.34 -5.20 6.96
C ALA A 104 -3.00 -3.94 6.40
N ASP A 105 -2.79 -3.69 5.11
CA ASP A 105 -3.51 -2.66 4.35
C ASP A 105 -4.65 -3.33 3.58
N ILE A 106 -5.86 -2.76 3.67
CA ILE A 106 -6.99 -3.18 2.85
C ILE A 106 -6.72 -2.73 1.41
N SER A 107 -6.35 -3.65 0.53
CA SER A 107 -5.83 -3.34 -0.79
C SER A 107 -6.91 -3.28 -1.87
N GLU A 108 -7.91 -4.15 -1.81
CA GLU A 108 -8.89 -4.30 -2.89
C GLU A 108 -10.20 -4.90 -2.39
N ARG A 109 -11.20 -4.91 -3.28
CA ARG A 109 -12.37 -5.78 -3.19
C ARG A 109 -12.27 -6.85 -4.26
N ASP A 110 -12.61 -8.08 -3.93
CA ASP A 110 -12.73 -9.13 -4.94
C ASP A 110 -14.05 -9.01 -5.72
N ARG A 111 -14.28 -9.95 -6.64
CA ARG A 111 -15.45 -9.97 -7.53
C ARG A 111 -16.77 -10.20 -6.78
N ASP A 112 -16.70 -10.80 -5.60
CA ASP A 112 -17.85 -11.06 -4.74
C ASP A 112 -18.10 -9.89 -3.77
N GLY A 113 -17.27 -8.84 -3.85
CA GLY A 113 -17.36 -7.63 -3.03
C GLY A 113 -16.73 -7.77 -1.65
N GLU A 114 -16.02 -8.86 -1.38
CA GLU A 114 -15.31 -9.09 -0.12
C GLU A 114 -14.00 -8.30 -0.10
N LEU A 115 -13.60 -7.84 1.08
CA LEU A 115 -12.38 -7.04 1.24
C LEU A 115 -11.17 -7.97 1.32
N ILE A 116 -10.12 -7.62 0.58
CA ILE A 116 -8.83 -8.31 0.60
C ILE A 116 -7.80 -7.37 1.21
N ALA A 117 -7.04 -7.90 2.17
CA ALA A 117 -5.93 -7.21 2.81
C ALA A 117 -4.60 -7.86 2.42
N LYS A 118 -3.52 -7.07 2.47
CA LYS A 118 -2.14 -7.53 2.32
C LYS A 118 -1.31 -7.12 3.55
N PRO A 119 -0.41 -7.98 4.04
CA PRO A 119 0.44 -7.62 5.17
C PRO A 119 1.32 -6.41 4.80
N VAL A 120 1.57 -5.53 5.78
CA VAL A 120 2.46 -4.38 5.59
C VAL A 120 3.94 -4.80 5.57
N GLU A 121 4.28 -5.82 6.36
CA GLU A 121 5.61 -6.41 6.44
C GLU A 121 5.54 -7.88 5.99
N TRP A 122 6.43 -8.26 5.07
CA TRP A 122 6.52 -9.61 4.54
C TRP A 122 7.98 -9.97 4.24
N ASP A 123 8.55 -10.82 5.10
CA ASP A 123 9.97 -11.19 5.09
C ASP A 123 10.22 -12.45 4.23
N SER A 124 9.79 -12.41 2.96
CA SER A 124 10.06 -13.47 1.97
C SER A 124 10.15 -12.88 0.57
N ASP A 125 10.95 -13.50 -0.30
CA ASP A 125 11.08 -13.15 -1.72
C ASP A 125 9.82 -13.52 -2.54
N GLU A 126 8.89 -14.26 -1.95
CA GLU A 126 7.59 -14.59 -2.56
C GLU A 126 6.58 -13.44 -2.45
N PRO A 127 5.60 -13.34 -3.38
CA PRO A 127 4.53 -12.35 -3.28
C PRO A 127 3.79 -12.42 -1.95
N ALA A 128 3.57 -11.26 -1.32
CA ALA A 128 2.86 -11.17 -0.05
C ALA A 128 1.47 -11.84 -0.15
N PRO A 129 1.12 -12.72 0.82
CA PRO A 129 -0.13 -13.47 0.76
C PRO A 129 -1.36 -12.56 0.87
N ARG A 130 -2.41 -12.90 0.12
CA ARG A 130 -3.72 -12.25 0.20
C ARG A 130 -4.45 -12.75 1.45
N ILE A 131 -5.10 -11.84 2.16
CA ILE A 131 -5.85 -12.12 3.38
C ILE A 131 -7.30 -11.73 3.15
N LEU A 132 -8.21 -12.70 3.22
CA LEU A 132 -9.65 -12.42 3.14
C LEU A 132 -10.17 -11.80 4.45
N VAL A 133 -10.78 -10.62 4.37
CA VAL A 133 -11.32 -9.94 5.55
C VAL A 133 -12.70 -10.50 5.89
N ARG A 134 -12.78 -11.28 6.97
CA ARG A 134 -14.04 -11.83 7.46
C ARG A 134 -14.84 -10.75 8.18
N ARG A 135 -16.05 -10.48 7.68
CA ARG A 135 -17.08 -9.74 8.43
C ARG A 135 -17.74 -10.70 9.40
N SER A 136 -17.93 -10.27 10.64
CA SER A 136 -18.69 -11.07 11.59
C SER A 136 -20.18 -10.90 11.32
N GLN A 137 -20.91 -12.02 11.19
CA GLN A 137 -22.36 -12.02 10.98
C GLN A 137 -23.16 -12.02 12.30
N ALA A 138 -22.50 -11.92 13.46
CA ALA A 138 -23.20 -11.88 14.74
C ALA A 138 -23.87 -10.51 14.95
N LYS A 139 -25.17 -10.51 15.30
CA LYS A 139 -26.01 -9.31 15.61
C LYS A 139 -25.45 -8.37 16.70
N ARG A 140 -24.32 -8.71 17.33
CA ARG A 140 -23.65 -7.97 18.41
C ARG A 140 -22.15 -7.75 18.18
N ASP A 141 -21.65 -7.93 16.96
CA ASP A 141 -20.23 -7.66 16.70
C ASP A 141 -19.99 -6.17 16.46
N ARG A 142 -19.15 -5.56 17.32
CA ARG A 142 -18.69 -4.17 17.23
C ARG A 142 -17.38 -4.04 16.43
N SER A 143 -16.99 -5.08 15.69
CA SER A 143 -15.79 -5.06 14.87
C SER A 143 -15.86 -3.90 13.87
N PRO A 144 -14.84 -3.02 13.84
CA PRO A 144 -14.87 -1.84 12.99
C PRO A 144 -14.84 -2.25 11.51
N ALA A 145 -15.64 -1.58 10.68
CA ALA A 145 -15.78 -1.87 9.25
C ALA A 145 -14.74 -1.05 8.46
N PRO A 146 -13.67 -1.68 7.93
CA PRO A 146 -12.67 -0.94 7.18
C PRO A 146 -13.13 -0.67 5.73
N SER A 147 -12.60 0.38 5.13
CA SER A 147 -12.70 0.66 3.69
C SER A 147 -11.40 0.25 2.97
N VAL A 148 -11.44 0.19 1.64
CA VAL A 148 -10.23 0.08 0.83
C VAL A 148 -9.32 1.28 1.12
N GLY A 149 -8.02 1.03 1.27
CA GLY A 149 -7.02 2.02 1.67
C GLY A 149 -6.81 2.17 3.18
N ALA A 150 -7.63 1.53 4.02
CA ALA A 150 -7.46 1.53 5.46
C ALA A 150 -6.30 0.62 5.89
N ARG A 151 -5.53 1.05 6.90
CA ARG A 151 -4.60 0.17 7.61
C ARG A 151 -5.31 -0.46 8.79
N VAL A 152 -5.08 -1.73 9.06
CA VAL A 152 -5.79 -2.49 10.09
C VAL A 152 -4.85 -3.42 10.84
N LEU A 153 -5.12 -3.60 12.13
CA LEU A 153 -4.60 -4.72 12.91
C LEU A 153 -5.60 -5.86 12.80
N MET A 154 -5.18 -6.97 12.20
CA MET A 154 -6.02 -8.13 11.93
C MET A 154 -5.55 -9.35 12.72
N ARG A 155 -6.50 -10.14 13.23
CA ARG A 155 -6.24 -11.49 13.71
C ARG A 155 -6.43 -12.45 12.56
N ILE A 156 -5.40 -13.24 12.27
CA ILE A 156 -5.30 -14.09 11.09
C ILE A 156 -5.59 -15.54 11.45
N ASP A 157 -6.46 -16.15 10.65
CA ASP A 157 -6.73 -17.57 10.58
C ASP A 157 -6.13 -18.10 9.27
N PHE A 158 -5.46 -19.25 9.34
CA PHE A 158 -4.87 -19.91 8.18
C PHE A 158 -5.59 -21.22 7.91
N ASP A 159 -5.99 -21.43 6.66
CA ASP A 159 -6.65 -22.63 6.16
C ASP A 159 -5.82 -23.25 5.01
N PRO A 160 -5.09 -24.34 5.26
CA PRO A 160 -4.27 -25.01 4.24
C PRO A 160 -5.10 -25.66 3.13
N ASP A 161 -6.38 -25.95 3.39
CA ASP A 161 -7.25 -26.69 2.48
C ASP A 161 -8.17 -25.73 1.70
N ALA A 162 -7.88 -24.43 1.74
CA ALA A 162 -8.62 -23.42 0.99
C ALA A 162 -8.61 -23.74 -0.51
N GLY A 163 -9.81 -23.84 -1.10
CA GLY A 163 -9.98 -24.14 -2.51
C GLY A 163 -9.36 -23.05 -3.41
N PRO A 164 -9.15 -23.32 -4.72
CA PRO A 164 -8.41 -22.44 -5.64
C PRO A 164 -9.00 -21.03 -5.82
N LYS A 165 -10.21 -20.78 -5.31
CA LYS A 165 -10.91 -19.50 -5.39
C LYS A 165 -10.79 -18.64 -4.13
N ALA A 166 -10.31 -19.18 -3.01
CA ALA A 166 -10.23 -18.48 -1.72
C ALA A 166 -8.78 -18.34 -1.24
N PRO A 167 -8.38 -17.19 -0.68
CA PRO A 167 -7.06 -17.08 -0.07
C PRO A 167 -6.92 -18.04 1.13
N ALA A 168 -5.76 -18.68 1.25
CA ALA A 168 -5.43 -19.55 2.38
C ALA A 168 -5.38 -18.79 3.73
N TYR A 169 -5.27 -17.46 3.70
CA TYR A 169 -5.35 -16.61 4.88
C TYR A 169 -6.67 -15.85 4.91
N SER A 170 -7.29 -15.82 6.09
CA SER A 170 -8.45 -14.99 6.36
C SER A 170 -8.30 -14.34 7.72
N GLY A 171 -9.05 -13.27 8.02
CA GLY A 171 -8.88 -12.63 9.31
C GLY A 171 -9.96 -11.64 9.67
N ARG A 172 -10.13 -11.43 10.98
CA ARG A 172 -11.03 -10.42 11.53
C ARG A 172 -10.24 -9.16 11.88
N VAL A 173 -10.78 -8.01 11.53
CA VAL A 173 -10.26 -6.73 11.97
C VAL A 173 -10.43 -6.61 13.48
N VAL A 174 -9.31 -6.47 14.18
CA VAL A 174 -9.29 -6.17 15.61
C VAL A 174 -9.41 -4.66 15.82
N LYS A 175 -8.72 -3.88 14.98
CA LYS A 175 -8.69 -2.42 15.07
C LYS A 175 -8.33 -1.81 13.71
N ILE A 176 -9.02 -0.73 13.31
CA ILE A 176 -8.55 0.14 12.23
C ILE A 176 -7.43 1.00 12.79
N LEU A 177 -6.27 0.95 12.15
CA LEU A 177 -5.10 1.75 12.46
C LEU A 177 -5.14 2.98 11.56
N ASP A 178 -5.16 4.15 12.17
CA ASP A 178 -5.05 5.39 11.41
C ASP A 178 -3.72 5.36 10.61
N LYS A 179 -3.81 5.52 9.28
CA LYS A 179 -2.66 5.86 8.42
C LYS A 179 -1.94 7.03 9.09
N MET A 180 -0.59 6.99 9.16
CA MET A 180 0.31 8.00 9.78
C MET A 180 -0.43 9.02 10.64
N LYS A 181 -0.50 8.79 11.97
CA LYS A 181 -1.18 9.65 12.96
C LYS A 181 -1.33 11.07 12.43
N ALA A 182 -2.57 11.45 12.09
CA ALA A 182 -2.88 12.73 11.46
C ALA A 182 -2.12 13.84 12.19
N ARG A 183 -1.14 14.44 11.50
CA ARG A 183 -0.47 15.63 11.98
C ARG A 183 -1.51 16.73 11.89
N ALA A 184 -2.06 17.16 13.02
CA ALA A 184 -2.97 18.30 13.02
C ALA A 184 -2.12 19.57 13.00
N PHE A 185 -2.46 20.54 12.15
CA PHE A 185 -1.85 21.86 12.21
C PHE A 185 -2.57 22.73 13.24
N ALA A 186 -1.79 23.44 14.05
CA ALA A 186 -2.30 24.27 15.13
C ALA A 186 -1.39 25.47 15.37
N VAL A 187 -1.94 26.55 15.91
CA VAL A 187 -1.17 27.68 16.41
C VAL A 187 -0.74 27.39 17.85
N TYR A 188 0.56 27.41 18.11
CA TYR A 188 1.09 27.24 19.47
C TYR A 188 0.89 28.52 20.28
N ARG A 189 0.41 28.36 21.51
CA ARG A 189 0.22 29.42 22.50
C ARG A 189 0.96 29.02 23.77
N SER A 190 1.98 29.76 24.12
CA SER A 190 2.77 29.52 25.33
C SER A 190 1.97 29.83 26.60
N ALA A 191 2.21 29.07 27.66
CA ALA A 191 1.73 29.36 29.00
C ALA A 191 2.92 29.69 29.92
N SER A 192 2.66 30.44 30.99
CA SER A 192 3.69 30.91 31.93
C SER A 192 4.38 29.79 32.72
N ASP A 193 3.77 28.61 32.78
CA ASP A 193 4.30 27.42 33.47
C ASP A 193 5.22 26.55 32.60
N GLY A 194 5.57 27.02 31.40
CA GLY A 194 6.40 26.30 30.44
C GLY A 194 5.64 25.27 29.61
N SER A 195 4.35 25.07 29.88
CA SER A 195 3.44 24.34 28.98
C SER A 195 2.92 25.27 27.87
N GLY A 196 2.06 24.76 27.00
CA GLY A 196 1.34 25.58 26.04
C GLY A 196 0.05 24.93 25.57
N ARG A 197 -0.68 25.63 24.71
CA ARG A 197 -1.87 25.14 24.02
C ARG A 197 -1.60 25.13 22.53
N ALA A 198 -2.07 24.10 21.85
CA ALA A 198 -2.10 24.06 20.40
C ALA A 198 -3.55 24.24 19.94
N VAL A 199 -3.82 25.37 19.30
CA VAL A 199 -5.15 25.78 18.83
C VAL A 199 -5.31 25.39 17.35
N PRO A 200 -6.19 24.43 17.00
CA PRO A 200 -6.35 24.00 15.62
C PRO A 200 -6.69 25.14 14.66
N VAL A 201 -6.13 25.09 13.44
CA VAL A 201 -6.45 26.07 12.38
C VAL A 201 -7.76 25.78 11.67
N ASP A 202 -8.22 24.52 11.69
CA ASP A 202 -9.49 24.13 11.08
C ASP A 202 -10.68 24.55 11.96
N LYS A 203 -11.61 25.31 11.37
CA LYS A 203 -12.86 25.74 12.02
C LYS A 203 -13.75 24.56 12.45
N LYS A 204 -13.69 23.41 11.78
CA LYS A 204 -14.44 22.20 12.19
C LYS A 204 -13.84 21.55 13.44
N ALA A 205 -12.55 21.78 13.69
CA ALA A 205 -11.84 21.38 14.90
C ALA A 205 -11.84 22.46 15.98
N ALA A 206 -12.46 23.63 15.73
CA ALA A 206 -12.57 24.71 16.71
C ALA A 206 -13.22 24.19 18.00
N GLY A 207 -12.51 24.34 19.12
CA GLY A 207 -12.90 23.81 20.43
C GLY A 207 -12.19 22.52 20.85
N ARG A 208 -11.42 21.87 19.97
CA ARG A 208 -10.55 20.71 20.30
C ARG A 208 -9.10 21.13 20.43
N GLU A 209 -8.85 22.03 21.37
CA GLU A 209 -7.47 22.41 21.65
C GLU A 209 -6.71 21.29 22.33
N TYR A 210 -5.39 21.31 22.14
CA TYR A 210 -4.50 20.34 22.77
C TYR A 210 -3.62 21.02 23.79
N LEU A 211 -3.40 20.35 24.92
CA LEU A 211 -2.35 20.75 25.85
C LEU A 211 -1.01 20.29 25.27
N VAL A 212 -0.03 21.17 25.21
CA VAL A 212 1.37 20.80 24.91
C VAL A 212 2.13 20.85 26.23
N PRO A 213 2.45 19.69 26.85
CA PRO A 213 3.17 19.67 28.12
C PRO A 213 4.53 20.35 28.03
N ALA A 214 5.03 20.82 29.17
CA ALA A 214 6.38 21.37 29.26
C ALA A 214 7.41 20.37 28.71
N GLY A 215 8.34 20.86 27.89
CA GLY A 215 9.34 20.04 27.21
C GLY A 215 8.87 19.34 25.92
N MET A 216 7.58 19.46 25.54
CA MET A 216 7.03 18.89 24.29
C MET A 216 6.73 19.94 23.20
N LYS A 217 7.18 21.18 23.40
CA LYS A 217 7.03 22.27 22.42
C LYS A 217 8.08 22.24 21.30
N GLY A 218 9.18 21.51 21.50
CA GLY A 218 10.35 21.60 20.61
C GLY A 218 10.85 23.05 20.51
N ASP A 219 11.07 23.50 19.27
CA ASP A 219 11.56 24.85 18.97
C ASP A 219 10.42 25.87 18.77
N ALA A 220 9.16 25.50 19.03
CA ALA A 220 8.03 26.39 18.82
C ALA A 220 8.03 27.62 19.75
N GLU A 221 7.73 28.78 19.17
CA GLU A 221 7.49 30.05 19.86
C GLU A 221 5.99 30.42 19.86
N ASP A 222 5.60 31.38 20.70
CA ASP A 222 4.20 31.83 20.77
C ASP A 222 3.73 32.40 19.43
N GLY A 223 2.62 31.88 18.91
CA GLY A 223 2.05 32.29 17.64
C GLY A 223 2.56 31.53 16.42
N ASP A 224 3.50 30.58 16.59
CA ASP A 224 3.93 29.71 15.50
C ASP A 224 2.86 28.73 15.06
N LEU A 225 2.81 28.48 13.75
CA LEU A 225 2.15 27.32 13.19
C LEU A 225 3.01 26.09 13.46
N VAL A 226 2.41 25.07 14.06
CA VAL A 226 3.05 23.80 14.41
C VAL A 226 2.23 22.63 13.88
N ALA A 227 2.92 21.57 13.49
CA ALA A 227 2.29 20.26 13.34
C ALA A 227 2.36 19.53 14.68
N ILE A 228 1.22 19.01 15.14
CA ILE A 228 1.11 18.30 16.42
C ILE A 228 0.70 16.84 16.25
N GLU A 229 1.17 16.01 17.17
CA GLU A 229 0.76 14.61 17.31
C GLU A 229 -0.01 14.43 18.62
N PRO A 230 -1.32 14.10 18.57
CA PRO A 230 -2.09 13.80 19.76
C PRO A 230 -1.54 12.59 20.52
N LEU A 231 -1.40 12.72 21.84
CA LEU A 231 -0.95 11.65 22.73
C LEU A 231 -2.18 10.87 23.26
N ARG A 232 -1.98 9.59 23.58
CA ARG A 232 -3.07 8.65 23.92
C ARG A 232 -3.62 8.78 25.35
N GLU A 233 -3.10 9.69 26.15
CA GLU A 233 -3.44 9.81 27.58
C GLU A 233 -4.29 11.04 27.86
N GLY A 234 -5.52 10.86 28.35
CA GLY A 234 -6.31 11.97 28.86
C GLY A 234 -7.67 11.46 29.35
N ARG A 235 -7.88 11.46 30.68
CA ARG A 235 -9.20 11.15 31.27
C ARG A 235 -9.99 12.41 31.65
N LEU A 236 -9.33 13.56 31.82
CA LEU A 236 -9.91 14.85 32.18
C LEU A 236 -9.07 16.00 31.57
N GLY A 237 -9.71 17.07 31.09
CA GLY A 237 -9.03 18.26 30.55
C GLY A 237 -8.73 18.22 29.04
N LEU A 238 -7.92 19.17 28.55
CA LEU A 238 -7.49 19.20 27.16
C LEU A 238 -6.62 17.97 26.83
N PRO A 239 -6.84 17.28 25.71
CA PRO A 239 -6.00 16.16 25.30
C PRO A 239 -4.55 16.62 25.11
N PRO A 240 -3.54 15.90 25.63
CA PRO A 240 -2.16 16.27 25.42
C PRO A 240 -1.72 15.94 23.99
N ALA A 241 -0.84 16.78 23.45
CA ALA A 241 -0.17 16.59 22.18
C ALA A 241 1.29 17.02 22.31
N ARG A 242 2.13 16.54 21.40
CA ARG A 242 3.50 17.05 21.23
C ARG A 242 3.64 17.76 19.90
N VAL A 243 4.47 18.80 19.86
CA VAL A 243 4.91 19.40 18.61
C VAL A 243 5.87 18.42 17.93
N VAL A 244 5.59 18.10 16.67
CA VAL A 244 6.46 17.24 15.85
C VAL A 244 7.26 18.06 14.84
N GLU A 245 6.77 19.23 14.46
CA GLU A 245 7.41 20.13 13.51
C GLU A 245 6.96 21.57 13.75
N THR A 246 7.90 22.52 13.79
CA THR A 246 7.63 23.95 13.82
C THR A 246 7.73 24.49 12.40
N ILE A 247 6.65 25.04 11.87
CA ILE A 247 6.60 25.62 10.52
C ILE A 247 7.04 27.09 10.57
N GLY A 248 6.78 27.76 11.70
CA GLY A 248 7.10 29.16 11.97
C GLY A 248 5.86 30.04 11.92
N SER A 249 6.06 31.34 11.67
CA SER A 249 4.97 32.32 11.72
C SER A 249 3.79 31.97 10.80
N VAL A 250 2.58 32.03 11.36
CA VAL A 250 1.30 31.86 10.64
C VAL A 250 1.14 32.86 9.49
N LYS A 251 1.84 34.00 9.54
CA LYS A 251 1.80 35.02 8.49
C LYS A 251 2.71 34.73 7.29
N SER A 252 3.53 33.68 7.36
CA SER A 252 4.38 33.30 6.22
C SER A 252 3.55 32.68 5.10
N GLU A 253 3.95 32.92 3.85
CA GLU A 253 3.31 32.31 2.67
C GLU A 253 3.29 30.78 2.78
N ARG A 254 4.40 30.18 3.22
CA ARG A 254 4.52 28.74 3.51
C ARG A 254 3.46 28.24 4.50
N ALA A 255 3.20 28.99 5.58
CA ALA A 255 2.18 28.62 6.56
C ALA A 255 0.77 28.67 5.95
N VAL A 256 0.46 29.71 5.17
CA VAL A 256 -0.84 29.83 4.46
C VAL A 256 -1.04 28.65 3.51
N SER A 257 -0.04 28.29 2.72
CA SER A 257 -0.10 27.16 1.80
C SER A 257 -0.30 25.83 2.53
N LEU A 258 0.42 25.56 3.62
CA LEU A 258 0.25 24.34 4.40
C LEU A 258 -1.13 24.24 5.07
N ILE A 259 -1.65 25.36 5.60
CA ILE A 259 -3.00 25.42 6.15
C ILE A 259 -4.03 25.11 5.06
N ALA A 260 -3.87 25.66 3.86
CA ALA A 260 -4.76 25.42 2.74
C ALA A 260 -4.71 23.95 2.27
N LEU A 261 -3.51 23.35 2.20
CA LEU A 261 -3.35 21.93 1.87
C LEU A 261 -4.14 21.04 2.82
N GLU A 262 -4.04 21.28 4.13
CA GLU A 262 -4.77 20.50 5.12
C GLU A 262 -6.28 20.78 5.08
N THR A 263 -6.67 22.06 5.07
CA THR A 263 -8.07 22.48 5.17
C THR A 263 -8.90 22.01 3.98
N HIS A 264 -8.29 22.02 2.79
CA HIS A 264 -8.93 21.56 1.56
C HIS A 264 -8.62 20.10 1.23
N HIS A 265 -7.88 19.41 2.11
CA HIS A 265 -7.45 18.01 1.92
C HIS A 265 -6.80 17.78 0.55
N ILE A 266 -5.95 18.70 0.11
CA ILE A 266 -5.29 18.62 -1.20
C ILE A 266 -4.22 17.51 -1.14
N PRO A 267 -4.34 16.47 -1.97
CA PRO A 267 -3.38 15.37 -1.99
C PRO A 267 -2.03 15.87 -2.54
N HIS A 268 -1.04 16.01 -1.68
CA HIS A 268 0.27 16.56 -2.04
C HIS A 268 1.40 15.53 -2.01
N VAL A 269 1.20 14.36 -1.40
CA VAL A 269 2.20 13.28 -1.34
C VAL A 269 1.90 12.21 -2.40
N PHE A 270 2.87 11.88 -3.25
CA PHE A 270 2.72 10.81 -4.23
C PHE A 270 2.83 9.43 -3.57
N SER A 271 2.12 8.45 -4.12
CA SER A 271 2.28 7.06 -3.70
C SER A 271 3.69 6.55 -4.06
N PRO A 272 4.31 5.69 -3.23
CA PRO A 272 5.61 5.11 -3.55
C PRO A 272 5.62 4.34 -4.88
N ALA A 273 4.47 3.77 -5.27
CA ALA A 273 4.32 3.08 -6.55
C ALA A 273 4.36 4.06 -7.73
N ALA A 274 3.66 5.21 -7.64
CA ALA A 274 3.69 6.24 -8.68
C ALA A 274 5.12 6.82 -8.86
N LEU A 275 5.83 7.07 -7.75
CA LEU A 275 7.23 7.51 -7.81
C LEU A 275 8.13 6.46 -8.47
N LYS A 276 7.95 5.17 -8.14
CA LYS A 276 8.72 4.09 -8.76
C LYS A 276 8.46 3.98 -10.27
N GLU A 277 7.21 4.13 -10.71
CA GLU A 277 6.87 4.16 -12.13
C GLU A 277 7.50 5.36 -12.86
N ALA A 278 7.48 6.54 -12.23
CA ALA A 278 8.10 7.74 -12.78
C ALA A 278 9.62 7.60 -12.95
N GLU A 279 10.32 7.06 -11.94
CA GLU A 279 11.76 6.76 -12.01
C GLU A 279 12.11 5.70 -13.06
N ALA A 280 11.22 4.73 -13.26
CA ALA A 280 11.38 3.70 -14.27
C ALA A 280 11.11 4.20 -15.69
N ALA A 281 10.41 5.33 -15.86
CA ALA A 281 10.09 5.88 -17.17
C ALA A 281 11.35 6.23 -17.97
N ARG A 282 11.28 6.03 -19.29
CA ARG A 282 12.37 6.29 -20.24
C ARG A 282 11.85 7.15 -21.39
N PRO A 283 12.70 7.99 -22.01
CA PRO A 283 12.31 8.75 -23.20
C PRO A 283 11.69 7.84 -24.26
N VAL A 284 10.57 8.29 -24.81
CA VAL A 284 9.89 7.58 -25.91
C VAL A 284 10.76 7.66 -27.16
N ARG A 285 10.87 6.55 -27.88
CA ARG A 285 11.58 6.49 -29.16
C ARG A 285 10.62 6.73 -30.32
N LEU A 286 11.16 7.26 -31.42
CA LEU A 286 10.43 7.36 -32.68
C LEU A 286 10.17 5.96 -33.24
N THR A 287 8.93 5.49 -33.08
CA THR A 287 8.44 4.23 -33.64
C THR A 287 7.01 4.41 -34.13
N ALA A 288 6.63 3.68 -35.19
CA ALA A 288 5.24 3.65 -35.63
C ALA A 288 4.29 3.34 -34.44
N PRO A 289 3.16 4.05 -34.29
CA PRO A 289 2.52 4.93 -35.28
C PRO A 289 2.95 6.41 -35.24
N ARG A 290 4.03 6.78 -34.52
CA ARG A 290 4.46 8.18 -34.46
C ARG A 290 5.09 8.63 -35.78
N GLU A 291 4.63 9.77 -36.27
CA GLU A 291 5.22 10.47 -37.40
C GLU A 291 6.40 11.33 -36.94
N ASP A 292 7.41 11.52 -37.79
CA ASP A 292 8.58 12.34 -37.50
C ASP A 292 8.34 13.78 -37.96
N TRP A 293 8.15 14.71 -37.02
CA TRP A 293 7.86 16.13 -37.29
C TRP A 293 8.96 17.04 -36.72
N ARG A 294 10.14 16.50 -36.38
CA ARG A 294 11.24 17.24 -35.74
C ARG A 294 11.79 18.42 -36.56
N GLU A 295 11.62 18.38 -37.89
CA GLU A 295 12.02 19.48 -38.79
C GLU A 295 10.96 20.60 -38.89
N LEU A 296 9.77 20.42 -38.31
CA LEU A 296 8.75 21.46 -38.25
C LEU A 296 9.14 22.49 -37.19
N PRO A 297 9.20 23.80 -37.50
CA PRO A 297 9.68 24.81 -36.56
C PRO A 297 8.60 25.21 -35.55
N LEU A 298 8.26 24.26 -34.66
CA LEU A 298 7.37 24.46 -33.52
C LEU A 298 8.02 25.37 -32.47
N VAL A 299 7.21 26.23 -31.85
CA VAL A 299 7.63 27.11 -30.75
C VAL A 299 6.69 26.97 -29.56
N THR A 300 7.22 27.09 -28.34
CA THR A 300 6.41 27.23 -27.12
C THR A 300 6.39 28.70 -26.70
N ILE A 301 5.30 29.16 -26.08
CA ILE A 301 5.14 30.56 -25.65
C ILE A 301 4.65 30.56 -24.21
N ASP A 302 5.61 30.64 -23.28
CA ASP A 302 5.35 30.46 -21.85
C ASP A 302 5.96 31.60 -20.99
N PRO A 303 5.49 31.77 -19.74
CA PRO A 303 6.17 32.59 -18.75
C PRO A 303 7.63 32.17 -18.52
N PRO A 304 8.53 33.09 -18.14
CA PRO A 304 9.96 32.81 -17.99
C PRO A 304 10.30 31.81 -16.87
N ASP A 305 9.37 31.57 -15.95
CA ASP A 305 9.49 30.64 -14.83
C ASP A 305 8.79 29.29 -15.05
N ALA A 306 8.14 29.09 -16.21
CA ALA A 306 7.53 27.82 -16.58
C ALA A 306 8.57 26.70 -16.72
N LYS A 307 8.25 25.51 -16.21
CA LYS A 307 9.12 24.33 -16.27
C LYS A 307 8.51 23.17 -17.06
N ASP A 308 7.20 23.25 -17.27
CA ASP A 308 6.33 22.30 -17.93
C ASP A 308 5.73 22.98 -19.17
N HIS A 309 6.36 22.74 -20.32
CA HIS A 309 5.87 23.22 -21.61
C HIS A 309 4.89 22.20 -22.20
N ASP A 310 3.59 22.48 -22.07
CA ASP A 310 2.53 21.54 -22.46
C ASP A 310 2.18 21.63 -23.95
N ASP A 311 2.30 22.81 -24.56
CA ASP A 311 1.94 23.06 -25.94
C ASP A 311 3.04 23.74 -26.77
N ALA A 312 3.11 23.36 -28.03
CA ALA A 312 3.94 23.99 -29.04
C ALA A 312 3.10 24.28 -30.29
N VAL A 313 3.36 25.41 -30.95
CA VAL A 313 2.57 25.91 -32.07
C VAL A 313 3.44 26.21 -33.29
N HIS A 314 2.87 26.04 -34.47
CA HIS A 314 3.45 26.47 -35.75
C HIS A 314 2.33 26.94 -36.67
N ALA A 315 2.58 27.96 -37.48
CA ALA A 315 1.64 28.43 -38.48
C ALA A 315 2.36 28.82 -39.77
N GLU A 316 1.79 28.45 -40.90
CA GLU A 316 2.26 28.84 -42.24
C GLU A 316 1.07 29.19 -43.15
N LEU A 317 1.35 29.84 -44.28
CA LEU A 317 0.33 30.11 -45.29
C LEU A 317 -0.08 28.81 -46.01
N ASP A 318 -1.37 28.65 -46.25
CA ASP A 318 -1.88 27.55 -47.07
C ASP A 318 -1.63 27.86 -48.55
N THR A 319 -0.86 26.99 -49.21
CA THR A 319 -0.54 27.11 -50.64
C THR A 319 -1.58 26.48 -51.56
N ASP A 320 -2.63 25.83 -51.03
CA ASP A 320 -3.71 25.24 -51.83
C ASP A 320 -4.47 26.36 -52.59
N PRO A 321 -4.53 26.31 -53.95
CA PRO A 321 -5.30 27.27 -54.74
C PRO A 321 -6.80 27.35 -54.37
N LYS A 322 -7.35 26.34 -53.70
CA LYS A 322 -8.73 26.31 -53.21
C LYS A 322 -8.91 27.03 -51.86
N ASN A 323 -7.82 27.45 -51.23
CA ASN A 323 -7.82 28.21 -49.99
C ASN A 323 -6.89 29.44 -50.05
N PRO A 324 -7.11 30.36 -51.01
CA PRO A 324 -6.24 31.52 -51.19
C PRO A 324 -6.21 32.39 -49.94
N GLY A 325 -5.01 32.68 -49.44
CA GLY A 325 -4.78 33.43 -48.21
C GLY A 325 -5.15 32.68 -46.93
N GLY A 326 -5.37 31.36 -47.01
CA GLY A 326 -5.60 30.52 -45.83
C GLY A 326 -4.32 30.24 -45.05
N PHE A 327 -4.48 29.52 -43.94
CA PHE A 327 -3.39 29.16 -43.04
C PHE A 327 -3.43 27.67 -42.68
N ILE A 328 -2.25 27.07 -42.54
CA ILE A 328 -2.07 25.77 -41.91
C ILE A 328 -1.55 26.04 -40.50
N VAL A 329 -2.33 25.65 -39.49
CA VAL A 329 -1.99 25.83 -38.07
C VAL A 329 -1.80 24.47 -37.43
N THR A 330 -0.64 24.28 -36.82
CA THR A 330 -0.31 23.09 -36.05
C THR A 330 -0.25 23.44 -34.57
N VAL A 331 -0.92 22.65 -33.74
CA VAL A 331 -0.78 22.67 -32.28
C VAL A 331 -0.34 21.27 -31.85
N ALA A 332 0.78 21.16 -31.16
CA ALA A 332 1.33 19.92 -30.62
C ALA A 332 1.24 19.98 -29.09
N ILE A 333 0.56 19.00 -28.49
CA ILE A 333 0.40 18.88 -27.03
C ILE A 333 1.26 17.73 -26.52
N ALA A 334 1.96 17.93 -25.41
CA ALA A 334 2.75 16.90 -24.75
C ALA A 334 1.97 15.58 -24.58
N ASP A 335 2.54 14.46 -25.03
CA ASP A 335 1.86 13.16 -24.98
C ASP A 335 2.08 12.48 -23.62
N VAL A 336 1.45 13.02 -22.58
CA VAL A 336 1.44 12.43 -21.23
C VAL A 336 0.93 10.99 -21.24
N ALA A 337 -0.02 10.70 -22.13
CA ALA A 337 -0.58 9.37 -22.34
C ALA A 337 0.42 8.39 -22.97
N ALA A 338 1.66 8.79 -23.28
CA ALA A 338 2.75 7.88 -23.58
C ALA A 338 3.36 7.27 -22.31
N TYR A 339 3.33 8.00 -21.19
CA TYR A 339 3.96 7.65 -19.91
C TYR A 339 2.98 7.17 -18.85
N VAL A 340 1.75 7.71 -18.87
CA VAL A 340 0.71 7.40 -17.89
C VAL A 340 -0.42 6.65 -18.59
N GLN A 341 -0.43 5.32 -18.46
CA GLN A 341 -1.46 4.45 -19.04
C GLN A 341 -2.57 4.15 -18.03
N PRO A 342 -3.82 3.89 -18.49
CA PRO A 342 -4.91 3.48 -17.62
C PRO A 342 -4.54 2.31 -16.70
N GLY A 343 -4.82 2.44 -15.41
CA GLY A 343 -4.56 1.41 -14.40
C GLY A 343 -3.15 1.42 -13.79
N MET A 344 -2.25 2.29 -14.25
CA MET A 344 -0.94 2.51 -13.59
C MET A 344 -1.10 3.16 -12.21
N ALA A 345 -0.05 3.13 -11.38
CA ALA A 345 -0.05 3.87 -10.12
C ALA A 345 -0.08 5.38 -10.34
N MET A 346 0.68 5.89 -11.30
CA MET A 346 0.64 7.31 -11.69
C MET A 346 -0.76 7.74 -12.17
N ASP A 347 -1.48 6.87 -12.89
CA ASP A 347 -2.85 7.14 -13.35
C ASP A 347 -3.83 7.29 -12.18
N ARG A 348 -3.74 6.40 -11.18
CA ARG A 348 -4.56 6.50 -9.96
C ARG A 348 -4.26 7.75 -9.14
N ASP A 349 -2.98 8.06 -8.95
CA ASP A 349 -2.54 9.27 -8.24
C ASP A 349 -3.01 10.54 -8.99
N ALA A 350 -2.89 10.57 -10.31
CA ALA A 350 -3.36 11.68 -11.14
C ALA A 350 -4.88 11.85 -11.05
N LEU A 351 -5.65 10.76 -11.04
CA LEU A 351 -7.10 10.79 -10.87
C LEU A 351 -7.52 11.31 -9.49
N GLU A 352 -6.81 10.93 -8.43
CA GLU A 352 -7.05 11.43 -7.07
C GLU A 352 -6.73 12.93 -6.95
N ARG A 353 -5.66 13.38 -7.61
CA ARG A 353 -5.23 14.79 -7.62
C ARG A 353 -6.11 15.67 -8.49
N GLY A 354 -6.52 15.18 -9.66
CA GLY A 354 -7.37 15.87 -10.64
C GLY A 354 -6.69 17.01 -11.40
N ASN A 355 -5.92 17.86 -10.71
CA ASN A 355 -5.17 18.97 -11.29
C ASN A 355 -3.90 19.31 -10.49
N SER A 356 -3.02 20.13 -11.07
CA SER A 356 -1.95 20.79 -10.32
C SER A 356 -2.51 22.01 -9.56
N VAL A 357 -2.09 22.19 -8.32
CA VAL A 357 -2.49 23.34 -7.48
C VAL A 357 -1.32 24.29 -7.32
N TYR A 358 -1.52 25.55 -7.72
CA TYR A 358 -0.51 26.60 -7.67
C TYR A 358 -0.73 27.48 -6.44
N PHE A 359 0.29 27.55 -5.59
CA PHE A 359 0.39 28.46 -4.44
C PHE A 359 1.41 29.56 -4.74
N PRO A 360 1.38 30.69 -4.00
CA PRO A 360 2.38 31.75 -4.15
C PRO A 360 3.82 31.25 -3.97
N ASP A 361 4.05 30.30 -3.04
CA ASP A 361 5.40 29.80 -2.70
C ASP A 361 5.76 28.45 -3.34
N ARG A 362 4.80 27.73 -3.94
CA ARG A 362 5.00 26.34 -4.42
C ARG A 362 3.95 25.89 -5.41
N VAL A 363 4.23 24.78 -6.08
CA VAL A 363 3.23 24.02 -6.85
C VAL A 363 3.07 22.64 -6.23
N VAL A 364 1.83 22.16 -6.14
CA VAL A 364 1.52 20.76 -5.90
C VAL A 364 1.17 20.13 -7.24
N PRO A 365 2.09 19.39 -7.87
CA PRO A 365 1.88 18.92 -9.23
C PRO A 365 0.93 17.72 -9.27
N MET A 366 0.19 17.59 -10.37
CA MET A 366 -0.65 16.43 -10.63
C MET A 366 0.17 15.15 -10.87
N LEU A 367 1.32 15.28 -11.52
CA LEU A 367 2.22 14.20 -11.89
C LEU A 367 3.60 14.38 -11.23
N PRO A 368 4.37 13.30 -11.01
CA PRO A 368 5.74 13.44 -10.56
C PRO A 368 6.58 14.30 -11.53
N GLU A 369 7.48 15.12 -11.00
CA GLU A 369 8.26 16.09 -11.80
C GLU A 369 9.05 15.44 -12.94
N ARG A 370 9.51 14.20 -12.75
CA ARG A 370 10.19 13.40 -13.80
C ARG A 370 9.32 13.22 -15.04
N ILE A 371 8.01 13.18 -14.87
CA ILE A 371 7.04 13.08 -15.97
C ILE A 371 6.70 14.47 -16.50
N SER A 372 6.26 15.40 -15.64
CA SER A 372 5.75 16.70 -16.08
C SER A 372 6.84 17.62 -16.63
N ASN A 373 7.93 17.81 -15.87
CA ASN A 373 8.93 18.87 -16.14
C ASN A 373 10.09 18.40 -17.04
N ASP A 374 10.16 17.09 -17.31
CA ASP A 374 11.23 16.48 -18.10
C ASP A 374 10.70 15.69 -19.29
N LEU A 375 10.14 14.52 -19.06
CA LEU A 375 9.83 13.58 -20.14
C LEU A 375 8.67 14.05 -21.04
N CYS A 376 7.70 14.79 -20.50
CA CYS A 376 6.58 15.32 -21.27
C CYS A 376 6.81 16.75 -21.75
N SER A 377 7.48 17.59 -20.95
CA SER A 377 7.72 19.00 -21.30
C SER A 377 8.39 19.12 -22.67
N LEU A 378 7.80 19.93 -23.55
CA LEU A 378 8.27 20.22 -24.91
C LEU A 378 9.47 21.20 -24.90
N ARG A 379 10.58 20.75 -24.30
CA ARG A 379 11.80 21.55 -24.13
C ARG A 379 12.45 21.84 -25.48
N ALA A 380 13.01 23.05 -25.59
CA ALA A 380 13.69 23.49 -26.81
C ALA A 380 14.84 22.53 -27.21
N HIS A 381 14.86 22.16 -28.48
CA HIS A 381 15.89 21.30 -29.09
C HIS A 381 16.00 19.88 -28.50
N GLU A 382 14.92 19.38 -27.88
CA GLU A 382 14.86 18.01 -27.41
C GLU A 382 13.69 17.25 -28.06
N ASP A 383 13.96 16.04 -28.56
CA ASP A 383 12.94 15.16 -29.12
C ASP A 383 11.91 14.79 -28.02
N ARG A 384 10.63 15.10 -28.26
CA ARG A 384 9.54 14.88 -27.30
C ARG A 384 8.27 14.36 -27.98
N PRO A 385 7.63 13.31 -27.42
CA PRO A 385 6.41 12.79 -28.00
C PRO A 385 5.24 13.78 -27.81
N ALA A 386 4.49 14.04 -28.87
CA ALA A 386 3.32 14.90 -28.81
C ALA A 386 2.10 14.30 -29.55
N LEU A 387 0.91 14.74 -29.15
CA LEU A 387 -0.32 14.61 -29.91
C LEU A 387 -0.56 15.95 -30.61
N ALA A 388 -0.51 15.95 -31.94
CA ALA A 388 -0.68 17.16 -32.73
C ALA A 388 -2.02 17.20 -33.46
N VAL A 389 -2.54 18.41 -33.62
CA VAL A 389 -3.64 18.70 -34.55
C VAL A 389 -3.13 19.66 -35.62
N ARG A 390 -3.30 19.28 -36.89
CA ARG A 390 -3.11 20.17 -38.04
C ARG A 390 -4.47 20.66 -38.50
N MET A 391 -4.67 21.97 -38.47
CA MET A 391 -5.91 22.65 -38.85
C MET A 391 -5.69 23.48 -40.11
N ILE A 392 -6.67 23.43 -41.01
CA ILE A 392 -6.71 24.31 -42.18
C ILE A 392 -7.72 25.42 -41.89
N LEU A 393 -7.27 26.66 -41.92
CA LEU A 393 -8.08 27.85 -41.70
C LEU A 393 -8.22 28.64 -43.01
N GLY A 394 -9.38 29.25 -43.24
CA GLY A 394 -9.56 30.23 -44.30
C GLY A 394 -8.91 31.57 -43.97
N ALA A 395 -8.80 32.45 -44.97
CA ALA A 395 -8.32 33.83 -44.78
C ALA A 395 -9.17 34.64 -43.79
N ASP A 396 -10.41 34.22 -43.55
CA ASP A 396 -11.34 34.79 -42.57
C ASP A 396 -11.17 34.20 -41.16
N GLY A 397 -10.17 33.35 -40.95
CA GLY A 397 -9.91 32.66 -39.69
C GLY A 397 -10.85 31.47 -39.40
N ARG A 398 -11.80 31.15 -40.28
CA ARG A 398 -12.73 30.03 -40.06
C ARG A 398 -12.06 28.70 -40.35
N LYS A 399 -12.20 27.73 -39.43
CA LYS A 399 -11.70 26.37 -39.62
C LYS A 399 -12.43 25.66 -40.77
N ARG A 400 -11.68 25.15 -41.74
CA ARG A 400 -12.16 24.35 -42.86
C ARG A 400 -12.05 22.85 -42.58
N SER A 401 -10.90 22.40 -42.07
CA SER A 401 -10.67 20.98 -41.77
C SER A 401 -9.60 20.82 -40.69
N HIS A 402 -9.44 19.59 -40.17
CA HIS A 402 -8.36 19.23 -39.25
C HIS A 402 -8.03 17.74 -39.31
N LYS A 403 -6.83 17.37 -38.87
CA LYS A 403 -6.39 15.98 -38.67
C LYS A 403 -5.56 15.87 -37.38
N PHE A 404 -5.71 14.75 -36.67
CA PHE A 404 -4.92 14.42 -35.49
C PHE A 404 -3.79 13.46 -35.84
N HIS A 405 -2.63 13.68 -35.23
CA HIS A 405 -1.40 12.94 -35.47
C HIS A 405 -0.73 12.63 -34.14
N ARG A 406 -0.17 11.43 -33.99
CA ARG A 406 0.85 11.19 -32.96
C ARG A 406 2.20 11.46 -33.59
N ILE A 407 2.97 12.36 -33.00
CA ILE A 407 4.21 12.86 -33.59
C ILE A 407 5.37 12.70 -32.61
N MET A 408 6.57 12.90 -33.14
CA MET A 408 7.79 13.22 -32.41
C MET A 408 8.38 14.50 -32.95
#